data_AF-A0A101GQJ5-F1
#
_entry.id   AF-A0A101GQJ5-F1
#
_cell.length_a   1.000
_cell.length_b   1.000
_cell.length_c   1.000
_cell.angle_alpha   90.00
_cell.angle_beta   90.00
_cell.angle_gamma   90.00
#
_symmetry.space_group_name_H-M   'P 1'
#
loop_
_entity.id
_entity.type
_entity.pdbx_description
1 polymer ?
#
loop_
_entity_poly.entity_id
_entity_poly.type
_entity_poly.pdbx_seq_one_letter_code
_entity_poly.pdbx_strand_id
1 'polypeptide(L)'
;MPLILLALLLLFFLPWLGLLVLALLFFLLLLVPLGFAARSLAWLVVGPRELYRVLSDSRVRKNHALEHGTVNILRERYGITGLSGMAMKDGFSLSGFPDPRIILEAAETARKRLAAGETHLAIHKRCGTTLVMVNLLAAVIFILLLVLAGRFSLGTVLLSLAAAWVLGPLTSPLVQRYVTTDTRVEDLNIIGIETRPRLVRFPGGTTLLPSEVFVHTRAAGEPLVAEVIGP
;
A
#
# COMPACT_ATOMS: atom_id res chain seq x y z
N MET A 1 14.22 -25.64 -7.85
CA MET A 1 14.98 -26.77 -8.44
C MET A 1 16.10 -27.28 -7.53
N PRO A 2 17.05 -26.46 -7.03
CA PRO A 2 18.18 -26.99 -6.23
C PRO A 2 17.76 -27.59 -4.87
N LEU A 3 16.74 -27.01 -4.21
CA LEU A 3 16.24 -27.48 -2.91
C LEU A 3 15.55 -28.85 -2.96
N ILE A 4 14.87 -29.16 -4.06
CA ILE A 4 14.19 -30.46 -4.23
C ILE A 4 15.22 -31.55 -4.49
N LEU A 5 16.23 -31.28 -5.33
CA LEU A 5 17.35 -32.19 -5.56
C LEU A 5 18.16 -32.45 -4.29
N LEU A 6 18.39 -31.41 -3.48
CA LEU A 6 19.02 -31.54 -2.16
C LEU A 6 18.17 -32.40 -1.21
N ALA A 7 16.85 -32.19 -1.16
CA ALA A 7 15.95 -32.97 -0.33
C ALA A 7 15.91 -34.45 -0.74
N LEU A 8 15.93 -34.74 -2.04
CA LEU A 8 15.99 -36.12 -2.58
C LEU A 8 17.34 -36.79 -2.29
N LEU A 9 18.45 -36.05 -2.38
CA LEU A 9 19.77 -36.54 -1.98
C LEU A 9 19.83 -36.83 -0.48
N LEU A 10 19.29 -35.94 0.35
CA LEU A 10 19.18 -36.15 1.80
C LEU A 10 18.27 -37.34 2.13
N LEU A 11 17.22 -37.60 1.36
CA LEU A 11 16.37 -38.78 1.54
C LEU A 11 17.17 -40.09 1.41
N PHE A 12 18.20 -40.10 0.57
CA PHE A 12 19.06 -41.26 0.35
C PHE A 12 20.08 -41.47 1.48
N PHE A 13 20.73 -40.41 1.96
CA PHE A 13 21.79 -40.52 2.99
C PHE A 13 21.27 -40.37 4.43
N LEU A 14 20.27 -39.52 4.66
CA LEU A 14 19.65 -39.22 5.96
C LEU A 14 18.11 -39.14 5.79
N PRO A 15 17.42 -40.29 5.69
CA PRO A 15 16.01 -40.36 5.24
C PRO A 15 15.06 -39.50 6.08
N TRP A 16 15.24 -39.46 7.41
CA TRP A 16 14.44 -38.64 8.31
C TRP A 16 14.61 -37.14 8.06
N LEU A 17 15.83 -36.69 7.77
CA LEU A 17 16.12 -35.30 7.44
C LEU A 17 15.54 -34.93 6.06
N GLY A 18 15.66 -35.83 5.08
CA GLY A 18 15.04 -35.65 3.76
C GLY A 18 13.51 -35.53 3.83
N LEU A 19 12.84 -36.40 4.60
CA LEU A 19 11.40 -36.34 4.84
C LEU A 19 10.97 -35.03 5.53
N LEU A 20 11.74 -34.56 6.52
CA LEU A 20 11.47 -33.29 7.20
C LEU A 20 11.57 -32.09 6.25
N VAL A 21 12.60 -32.04 5.39
CA VAL A 21 12.75 -30.98 4.39
C VAL A 21 11.62 -31.01 3.36
N LEU A 22 11.22 -32.19 2.89
CA LEU A 22 10.09 -32.36 1.97
C LEU A 22 8.76 -31.92 2.60
N ALA A 23 8.51 -32.29 3.85
CA ALA A 23 7.32 -31.88 4.60
C ALA A 23 7.29 -30.35 4.77
N LEU A 24 8.43 -29.73 5.11
CA LEU A 24 8.54 -28.27 5.20
C LEU A 24 8.28 -27.58 3.85
N LEU A 25 8.85 -28.09 2.75
CA LEU A 25 8.62 -27.55 1.41
C LEU A 25 7.16 -27.66 1.00
N PHE A 26 6.52 -28.81 1.27
CA PHE A 26 5.09 -29.00 1.03
C PHE A 26 4.23 -28.05 1.86
N PHE A 27 4.57 -27.88 3.14
CA PHE A 27 3.89 -26.95 4.04
C PHE A 27 4.02 -25.50 3.56
N LEU A 28 5.21 -25.07 3.14
CA LEU A 28 5.43 -23.75 2.54
C LEU A 28 4.67 -23.59 1.22
N LEU A 29 4.68 -24.61 0.36
CA LEU A 29 3.93 -24.62 -0.90
C LEU A 29 2.43 -24.46 -0.67
N LEU A 30 1.89 -25.00 0.42
CA LEU A 30 0.48 -24.89 0.77
C LEU A 30 0.15 -23.53 1.44
N LEU A 31 0.93 -23.13 2.44
CA LEU A 31 0.63 -21.98 3.29
C LEU A 31 0.99 -20.64 2.68
N VAL A 32 2.04 -20.56 1.85
CA VAL A 32 2.42 -19.28 1.24
C VAL A 32 1.31 -18.79 0.28
N PRO A 33 0.79 -19.61 -0.67
CA PRO A 33 -0.33 -19.21 -1.50
C PRO A 33 -1.60 -18.96 -0.69
N LEU A 34 -1.87 -19.76 0.35
CA LEU A 34 -3.04 -19.58 1.19
C LEU A 34 -2.98 -18.28 2.01
N GLY A 35 -1.81 -17.93 2.55
CA GLY A 35 -1.57 -16.66 3.23
C GLY A 35 -1.71 -15.47 2.29
N PHE A 36 -1.23 -15.60 1.05
CA PHE A 36 -1.42 -14.58 0.01
C PHE A 36 -2.90 -14.44 -0.37
N ALA A 37 -3.63 -15.55 -0.51
CA ALA A 37 -5.05 -15.56 -0.80
C ALA A 37 -5.86 -14.93 0.35
N ALA A 38 -5.57 -15.26 1.61
CA ALA A 38 -6.22 -14.68 2.78
C ALA A 38 -5.99 -13.16 2.85
N ARG A 39 -4.77 -12.69 2.58
CA ARG A 39 -4.45 -11.26 2.51
C ARG A 39 -5.17 -10.56 1.36
N SER A 40 -5.31 -11.24 0.22
CA SER A 40 -6.07 -10.73 -0.94
C SER A 40 -7.57 -10.64 -0.63
N LEU A 41 -8.12 -11.61 0.11
CA LEU A 41 -9.51 -11.60 0.55
C LEU A 41 -9.80 -10.48 1.55
N ALA A 42 -8.87 -10.20 2.47
CA ALA A 42 -8.98 -9.05 3.37
C ALA A 42 -9.04 -7.72 2.60
N TRP A 43 -8.28 -7.61 1.50
CA TRP A 43 -8.32 -6.44 0.60
C TRP A 43 -9.66 -6.25 -0.12
N LEU A 44 -10.44 -7.31 -0.30
CA LEU A 44 -11.79 -7.24 -0.88
C LEU A 44 -12.76 -6.41 -0.01
N VAL A 45 -12.52 -6.38 1.31
CA VAL A 45 -13.35 -5.65 2.28
C VAL A 45 -12.71 -4.31 2.66
N VAL A 46 -11.40 -4.29 2.88
CA VAL A 46 -10.68 -3.08 3.34
C VAL A 46 -10.48 -2.08 2.19
N GLY A 47 -10.18 -2.57 0.98
CA GLY A 47 -9.91 -1.73 -0.19
C GLY A 47 -11.05 -0.76 -0.54
N PRO A 48 -12.30 -1.22 -0.66
CA PRO A 48 -13.44 -0.34 -0.95
C PRO A 48 -13.66 0.75 0.09
N ARG A 49 -13.42 0.44 1.38
CA ARG A 49 -13.60 1.41 2.46
C ARG A 49 -12.54 2.52 2.42
N GLU A 50 -11.30 2.18 2.11
CA GLU A 50 -10.22 3.15 1.95
C GLU A 50 -10.47 4.04 0.73
N LEU A 51 -10.86 3.43 -0.40
CA LEU A 51 -11.24 4.15 -1.61
C LEU A 51 -12.42 5.10 -1.34
N TYR A 52 -13.46 4.65 -0.64
CA TYR A 52 -14.61 5.48 -0.30
C TYR A 52 -14.21 6.71 0.53
N ARG A 53 -13.30 6.57 1.50
CA ARG A 53 -12.80 7.70 2.29
C ARG A 53 -12.12 8.76 1.43
N VAL A 54 -11.24 8.32 0.52
CA VAL A 54 -10.53 9.22 -0.38
C VAL A 54 -11.49 9.87 -1.39
N LEU A 55 -12.50 9.14 -1.87
CA LEU A 55 -13.49 9.69 -2.79
C LEU A 55 -14.43 10.71 -2.13
N SER A 56 -14.79 10.50 -0.87
CA SER A 56 -15.81 11.31 -0.19
C SER A 56 -15.30 12.59 0.44
N ASP A 57 -14.00 12.70 0.76
CA ASP A 57 -13.45 13.83 1.52
C ASP A 57 -12.28 14.51 0.80
N SER A 58 -12.44 15.80 0.48
CA SER A 58 -11.38 16.59 -0.17
C SER A 58 -10.14 16.74 0.68
N ARG A 59 -10.27 16.79 2.02
CA ARG A 59 -9.13 16.90 2.94
C ARG A 59 -8.30 15.63 2.93
N VAL A 60 -8.95 14.46 2.86
CA VAL A 60 -8.25 13.18 2.69
C VAL A 60 -7.49 13.17 1.35
N ARG A 61 -8.09 13.66 0.25
CA ARG A 61 -7.38 13.75 -1.04
C ARG A 61 -6.16 14.69 -1.01
N LYS A 62 -6.25 15.80 -0.28
CA LYS A 62 -5.11 16.72 -0.09
C LYS A 62 -4.00 16.09 0.73
N ASN A 63 -4.35 15.41 1.83
CA ASN A 63 -3.38 14.67 2.64
C ASN A 63 -2.76 13.49 1.86
N HIS A 64 -3.53 12.84 0.98
CA HIS A 64 -3.03 11.80 0.10
C HIS A 64 -2.07 12.35 -0.97
N ALA A 65 -2.36 13.53 -1.53
CA ALA A 65 -1.42 14.23 -2.40
C ALA A 65 -0.10 14.54 -1.68
N LEU A 66 -0.20 15.02 -0.43
CA LEU A 66 0.95 15.34 0.41
C LEU A 66 1.75 14.10 0.83
N GLU A 67 1.08 12.99 1.16
CA GLU A 67 1.70 11.69 1.42
C GLU A 67 2.52 11.21 0.22
N HIS A 68 1.91 11.19 -0.97
CA HIS A 68 2.59 10.84 -2.21
C HIS A 68 3.79 11.76 -2.49
N GLY A 69 3.61 13.07 -2.29
CA GLY A 69 4.68 14.03 -2.42
C GLY A 69 5.83 13.71 -1.47
N THR A 70 5.53 13.46 -0.20
CA THR A 70 6.52 13.12 0.83
C THR A 70 7.31 11.89 0.44
N VAL A 71 6.64 10.80 0.02
CA VAL A 71 7.29 9.57 -0.44
C VAL A 71 8.18 9.82 -1.66
N ASN A 72 7.72 10.65 -2.61
CA ASN A 72 8.51 10.99 -3.79
C ASN A 72 9.74 11.83 -3.45
N ILE A 73 9.66 12.77 -2.50
CA ILE A 73 10.82 13.51 -1.99
C ILE A 73 11.80 12.60 -1.25
N LEU A 74 11.30 11.70 -0.40
CA LEU A 74 12.13 10.72 0.32
C LEU A 74 12.90 9.82 -0.66
N ARG A 75 12.25 9.41 -1.74
CA ARG A 75 12.87 8.64 -2.81
C ARG A 75 13.90 9.45 -3.59
N GLU A 76 13.57 10.69 -3.95
CA GLU A 76 14.41 11.57 -4.77
C GLU A 76 15.69 11.99 -4.03
N ARG A 77 15.57 12.44 -2.78
CA ARG A 77 16.69 12.99 -2.00
C ARG A 77 17.49 11.94 -1.23
N TYR A 78 16.83 10.91 -0.71
CA TYR A 78 17.44 9.95 0.22
C TYR A 78 17.48 8.52 -0.32
N GLY A 79 16.95 8.26 -1.51
CA GLY A 79 16.90 6.91 -2.10
C GLY A 79 16.00 5.92 -1.34
N ILE A 80 15.17 6.40 -0.41
CA ILE A 80 14.33 5.55 0.43
C ILE A 80 13.18 4.99 -0.43
N THR A 81 13.00 3.67 -0.38
CA THR A 81 11.94 2.95 -1.10
C THR A 81 11.25 1.95 -0.18
N GLY A 82 10.12 1.38 -0.63
CA GLY A 82 9.39 0.39 0.18
C GLY A 82 8.54 1.00 1.30
N LEU A 83 8.35 2.32 1.28
CA LEU A 83 7.42 3.00 2.16
C LEU A 83 5.98 2.62 1.82
N SER A 84 5.16 2.47 2.86
CA SER A 84 3.71 2.36 2.75
C SER A 84 3.10 3.52 3.52
N GLY A 85 2.11 4.19 2.96
CA GLY A 85 1.39 5.25 3.66
C GLY A 85 -0.12 5.10 3.61
N MET A 86 -0.77 5.90 4.45
CA MET A 86 -2.23 5.99 4.52
C MET A 86 -2.63 7.41 4.89
N ALA A 87 -3.43 8.04 4.03
CA ALA A 87 -3.97 9.38 4.26
C ALA A 87 -5.29 9.35 5.03
N MET A 88 -5.43 10.28 5.97
CA MET A 88 -6.57 10.48 6.84
C MET A 88 -6.98 11.95 6.82
N LYS A 89 -8.04 12.35 7.54
CA LYS A 89 -8.50 13.75 7.54
C LYS A 89 -7.54 14.68 8.29
N ASP A 90 -6.94 14.16 9.35
CA ASP A 90 -6.05 14.82 10.30
C ASP A 90 -4.57 14.67 9.93
N GLY A 91 -4.23 13.92 8.88
CA GLY A 91 -2.83 13.69 8.54
C GLY A 91 -2.63 12.55 7.56
N PHE A 92 -1.41 12.03 7.56
CA PHE A 92 -1.08 10.79 6.87
C PHE A 92 -0.01 10.04 7.65
N SER A 93 -0.01 8.73 7.52
CA SER A 93 0.96 7.86 8.15
C SER A 93 1.96 7.33 7.13
N LEU A 94 3.19 7.06 7.58
CA LEU A 94 4.23 6.40 6.81
C LEU A 94 4.87 5.27 7.63
N SER A 95 4.93 4.10 7.03
CA SER A 95 5.55 2.89 7.58
C SER A 95 6.74 2.46 6.72
N GLY A 96 7.77 1.90 7.36
CA GLY A 96 8.95 1.34 6.69
C GLY A 96 10.21 2.21 6.75
N PHE A 97 10.14 3.39 7.37
CA PHE A 97 11.30 4.23 7.64
C PHE A 97 11.22 4.86 9.03
N PRO A 98 12.28 4.79 9.84
CA PRO A 98 12.18 5.10 11.27
C PRO A 98 12.48 6.55 11.66
N ASP A 99 13.10 7.39 10.80
CA ASP A 99 13.50 8.75 11.21
C ASP A 99 12.38 9.78 10.96
N PRO A 100 11.72 10.29 12.02
CA PRO A 100 10.63 11.24 11.88
C PRO A 100 11.11 12.60 11.37
N ARG A 101 12.35 13.01 11.65
CA ARG A 101 12.85 14.34 11.26
C ARG A 101 12.98 14.45 9.75
N ILE A 102 13.51 13.41 9.13
CA ILE A 102 13.64 13.32 7.67
C ILE A 102 12.26 13.26 7.01
N ILE A 103 11.30 12.51 7.59
CA ILE A 103 9.91 12.50 7.11
C ILE A 103 9.29 13.89 7.19
N LEU A 104 9.47 14.61 8.30
CA LEU A 104 8.94 15.95 8.47
C LEU A 104 9.53 16.94 7.46
N GLU A 105 10.85 16.90 7.24
CA GLU A 105 11.53 17.72 6.24
C GLU A 105 11.03 17.42 4.82
N ALA A 106 10.88 16.14 4.49
CA ALA A 106 10.38 15.71 3.20
C ALA A 106 8.91 16.11 3.00
N ALA A 107 8.08 16.04 4.05
CA ALA A 107 6.69 16.44 4.01
C ALA A 107 6.55 17.95 3.80
N GLU A 108 7.34 18.77 4.50
CA GLU A 108 7.32 20.21 4.32
C GLU A 108 7.85 20.61 2.93
N THR A 109 8.87 19.90 2.43
CA THR A 109 9.37 20.10 1.06
C THR A 109 8.32 19.73 0.02
N ALA A 110 7.64 18.59 0.21
CA ALA A 110 6.56 18.15 -0.66
C ALA A 110 5.40 19.16 -0.68
N ARG A 111 4.99 19.66 0.49
CA ARG A 111 3.95 20.68 0.63
C ARG A 111 4.29 21.94 -0.15
N LYS A 112 5.52 22.45 0.00
CA LYS A 112 6.00 23.65 -0.72
C LYS A 112 6.04 23.44 -2.23
N ARG A 113 6.55 22.30 -2.70
CA ARG A 113 6.64 21.99 -4.15
C ARG A 113 5.27 21.76 -4.78
N LEU A 114 4.36 21.07 -4.08
CA LEU A 114 2.97 20.90 -4.51
C LEU A 114 2.24 22.24 -4.59
N ALA A 115 2.38 23.09 -3.58
CA ALA A 115 1.84 24.45 -3.57
C ALA A 115 2.45 25.34 -4.67
N ALA A 116 3.69 25.08 -5.08
CA ALA A 116 4.33 25.72 -6.22
C ALA A 116 3.88 25.16 -7.59
N GLY A 117 2.97 24.18 -7.62
CA GLY A 117 2.39 23.62 -8.84
C GLY A 117 3.03 22.33 -9.34
N GLU A 118 3.95 21.71 -8.59
CA GLU A 118 4.59 20.43 -8.96
C GLU A 118 3.67 19.22 -8.77
N THR A 119 2.55 19.20 -9.49
CA THR A 119 1.45 18.22 -9.32
C THR A 119 1.85 16.76 -9.56
N HIS A 120 2.94 16.50 -10.29
CA HIS A 120 3.45 15.14 -10.51
C HIS A 120 3.90 14.45 -9.20
N LEU A 121 4.27 15.22 -8.18
CA LEU A 121 4.63 14.71 -6.86
C LEU A 121 3.47 14.00 -6.17
N ALA A 122 2.22 14.35 -6.50
CA ALA A 122 1.02 13.71 -5.94
C ALA A 122 0.68 12.35 -6.58
N ILE A 123 1.55 11.82 -7.45
CA ILE A 123 1.33 10.53 -8.13
C ILE A 123 2.39 9.54 -7.67
N HIS A 124 1.96 8.37 -7.19
CA HIS A 124 2.87 7.32 -6.73
C HIS A 124 2.57 5.97 -7.41
N LYS A 125 3.62 5.29 -7.89
CA LYS A 125 3.48 4.03 -8.63
C LYS A 125 2.93 2.89 -7.77
N ARG A 126 3.29 2.84 -6.48
CA ARG A 126 2.86 1.79 -5.54
C ARG A 126 1.73 2.26 -4.62
N CYS A 127 0.77 3.00 -5.15
CA CYS A 127 -0.43 3.43 -4.43
C CYS A 127 -1.47 2.29 -4.35
N GLY A 128 -2.26 2.24 -3.26
CA GLY A 128 -3.40 1.33 -3.13
C GLY A 128 -4.42 1.47 -4.26
N THR A 129 -4.58 2.67 -4.84
CA THR A 129 -5.40 2.91 -6.03
C THR A 129 -4.97 2.06 -7.22
N THR A 130 -3.67 1.77 -7.38
CA THR A 130 -3.19 0.89 -8.45
C THR A 130 -3.74 -0.53 -8.31
N LEU A 131 -3.77 -1.06 -7.09
CA LEU A 131 -4.31 -2.40 -6.83
C LEU A 131 -5.83 -2.44 -7.08
N VAL A 132 -6.54 -1.39 -6.65
CA VAL A 132 -7.97 -1.20 -6.94
C VAL A 132 -8.20 -1.22 -8.45
N MET A 133 -7.41 -0.47 -9.22
CA MET A 133 -7.55 -0.43 -10.68
C MET A 133 -7.27 -1.77 -11.35
N VAL A 134 -6.24 -2.51 -10.92
CA VAL A 134 -5.98 -3.86 -11.42
C VAL A 134 -7.17 -4.78 -11.16
N ASN A 135 -7.72 -4.78 -9.94
CA ASN A 135 -8.85 -5.65 -9.60
C ASN A 135 -10.14 -5.27 -10.34
N LEU A 136 -10.42 -3.97 -10.46
CA LEU A 136 -11.58 -3.47 -11.19
C LEU A 136 -11.49 -3.85 -12.67
N LEU A 137 -10.34 -3.61 -13.31
CA LEU A 137 -10.14 -3.97 -14.71
C LEU A 137 -10.19 -5.47 -14.92
N ALA A 138 -9.65 -6.28 -13.99
CA ALA A 138 -9.75 -7.73 -14.07
C ALA A 138 -11.22 -8.18 -14.08
N ALA A 139 -12.06 -7.62 -13.20
CA ALA A 139 -13.48 -7.93 -13.15
C ALA A 139 -14.23 -7.48 -14.42
N VAL A 140 -14.01 -6.23 -14.87
CA VAL A 140 -14.67 -5.69 -16.06
C VAL A 140 -14.29 -6.45 -17.32
N ILE A 141 -12.99 -6.72 -17.53
CA ILE A 141 -12.50 -7.47 -18.69
C ILE A 141 -13.00 -8.92 -18.64
N PHE A 142 -13.03 -9.53 -17.45
CA PHE A 142 -13.56 -10.88 -17.27
C PHE A 142 -15.04 -10.96 -17.66
N ILE A 143 -15.87 -10.04 -17.17
CA ILE A 143 -17.31 -9.98 -17.52
C ILE A 143 -17.47 -9.76 -19.03
N LEU A 144 -16.70 -8.84 -19.62
CA LEU A 144 -16.73 -8.58 -21.05
C LEU A 144 -16.39 -9.84 -21.86
N LEU A 145 -15.28 -10.52 -21.53
CA LEU A 145 -14.87 -11.75 -22.21
C LEU A 145 -15.89 -12.88 -22.01
N LEU A 146 -16.52 -12.98 -20.83
CA LEU A 146 -17.55 -13.96 -20.55
C LEU A 146 -18.79 -13.75 -21.43
N VAL A 147 -19.22 -12.50 -21.60
CA VAL A 147 -20.34 -12.12 -22.46
C VAL A 147 -20.01 -12.37 -23.93
N LEU A 148 -18.82 -11.99 -24.40
CA LEU A 148 -18.41 -12.19 -25.80
C LEU A 148 -18.20 -13.67 -26.15
N ALA A 149 -17.60 -14.45 -25.26
CA ALA A 149 -17.32 -15.86 -25.50
C ALA A 149 -18.54 -16.76 -25.25
N GLY A 150 -19.53 -16.29 -24.49
CA GLY A 150 -20.73 -17.05 -24.11
C GLY A 150 -20.44 -18.25 -23.19
N ARG A 151 -19.21 -18.40 -22.69
CA ARG A 151 -18.79 -19.52 -21.84
C ARG A 151 -17.68 -19.14 -20.88
N PHE A 152 -17.71 -19.74 -19.70
CA PHE A 152 -16.62 -19.65 -18.73
C PHE A 152 -15.45 -20.55 -19.15
N SER A 153 -14.22 -20.03 -19.11
CA SER A 153 -13.01 -20.83 -19.30
C SER A 153 -11.83 -20.32 -18.47
N LEU A 154 -10.88 -21.20 -18.14
CA LEU A 154 -9.63 -20.77 -17.51
C LEU A 154 -8.85 -19.76 -18.38
N GLY A 155 -8.90 -19.91 -19.70
CA GLY A 155 -8.29 -18.96 -20.64
C GLY A 155 -8.85 -17.55 -20.50
N THR A 156 -10.18 -17.40 -20.36
CA THR A 156 -10.82 -16.08 -20.15
C THR A 156 -10.39 -15.44 -18.83
N VAL A 157 -10.20 -16.23 -17.76
CA VAL A 157 -9.71 -15.72 -16.46
C VAL A 157 -8.25 -15.30 -16.55
N LEU A 158 -7.39 -16.12 -17.15
CA LEU A 158 -5.96 -15.79 -17.29
C LEU A 158 -5.75 -14.57 -18.17
N LEU A 159 -6.51 -14.46 -19.27
CA LEU A 159 -6.44 -13.30 -20.16
C LEU A 159 -6.91 -12.02 -19.47
N SER A 160 -8.01 -12.07 -18.71
CA SER A 160 -8.49 -10.89 -17.98
C SER A 160 -7.51 -10.42 -16.91
N LEU A 161 -6.90 -11.35 -16.17
CA LEU A 161 -5.87 -11.04 -15.17
C LEU A 161 -4.61 -10.46 -15.82
N ALA A 162 -4.13 -11.06 -16.92
CA ALA A 162 -2.95 -10.57 -17.63
C ALA A 162 -3.18 -9.16 -18.19
N ALA A 163 -4.33 -8.94 -18.85
CA ALA A 163 -4.69 -7.64 -19.39
C ALA A 163 -4.81 -6.58 -18.28
N ALA A 164 -5.47 -6.91 -17.17
CA ALA A 164 -5.62 -6.00 -16.05
C ALA A 164 -4.30 -5.65 -15.35
N TRP A 165 -3.36 -6.61 -15.26
CA TRP A 165 -2.04 -6.37 -14.66
C TRP A 165 -1.19 -5.40 -15.50
N VAL A 166 -1.41 -5.38 -16.82
CA VAL A 166 -0.80 -4.40 -17.73
C VAL A 166 -1.54 -3.05 -17.67
N LEU A 167 -2.87 -3.06 -17.79
CA LEU A 167 -3.68 -1.84 -17.90
C LEU A 167 -3.84 -1.08 -16.58
N GLY A 168 -3.85 -1.77 -15.43
CA GLY A 168 -4.03 -1.15 -14.12
C GLY A 168 -2.94 -0.13 -13.78
N PRO A 169 -1.64 -0.48 -13.85
CA PRO A 169 -0.56 0.48 -13.64
C PRO A 169 -0.52 1.63 -14.66
N LEU A 170 -1.00 1.40 -15.89
CA LEU A 170 -1.06 2.43 -16.93
C LEU A 170 -2.18 3.45 -16.68
N THR A 171 -3.32 3.00 -16.16
CA THR A 171 -4.50 3.83 -15.93
C THR A 171 -4.52 4.48 -14.54
N SER A 172 -3.89 3.84 -13.55
CA SER A 172 -3.82 4.32 -12.16
C SER A 172 -3.33 5.77 -12.00
N PRO A 173 -2.28 6.26 -12.70
CA PRO A 173 -1.84 7.66 -12.57
C PRO A 173 -2.93 8.70 -12.89
N LEU A 174 -3.79 8.41 -13.87
CA LEU A 174 -4.90 9.30 -14.23
C LEU A 174 -5.95 9.32 -13.12
N VAL A 175 -6.31 8.13 -12.61
CA VAL A 175 -7.24 8.01 -11.48
C VAL A 175 -6.68 8.68 -10.24
N GLN A 176 -5.38 8.55 -9.97
CA GLN A 176 -4.74 9.26 -8.87
C GLN A 176 -4.90 10.76 -9.02
N ARG A 177 -4.51 11.31 -10.17
CA ARG A 177 -4.53 12.76 -10.44
C ARG A 177 -5.91 13.39 -10.36
N TYR A 178 -6.95 12.72 -10.86
CA TYR A 178 -8.28 13.31 -11.01
C TYR A 178 -9.28 12.87 -9.95
N VAL A 179 -9.03 11.75 -9.27
CA VAL A 179 -10.02 11.11 -8.41
C VAL A 179 -9.50 10.94 -7.00
N THR A 180 -8.27 10.46 -6.81
CA THR A 180 -7.80 10.07 -5.46
C THR A 180 -6.87 11.08 -4.80
N THR A 181 -6.38 12.10 -5.50
CA THR A 181 -5.54 13.16 -4.92
C THR A 181 -6.06 14.56 -5.29
N ASP A 182 -5.77 15.54 -4.45
CA ASP A 182 -6.03 16.96 -4.70
C ASP A 182 -4.77 17.74 -4.38
N THR A 183 -4.15 18.34 -5.40
CA THR A 183 -2.84 18.99 -5.25
C THR A 183 -2.91 20.38 -4.63
N ARG A 184 -4.11 20.91 -4.38
CA ARG A 184 -4.33 22.22 -3.73
C ARG A 184 -4.13 22.11 -2.22
N VAL A 185 -2.86 22.03 -1.82
CA VAL A 185 -2.42 21.81 -0.43
C VAL A 185 -1.97 23.12 0.24
N GLU A 186 -2.23 24.28 -0.37
CA GLU A 186 -1.78 25.58 0.11
C GLU A 186 -2.40 25.95 1.46
N ASP A 187 -3.61 25.47 1.72
CA ASP A 187 -4.35 25.62 2.97
C ASP A 187 -3.99 24.57 4.01
N LEU A 188 -3.17 23.57 3.69
CA LEU A 188 -2.70 22.59 4.68
C LEU A 188 -1.45 23.09 5.39
N ASN A 189 -1.45 22.96 6.72
CA ASN A 189 -0.31 23.18 7.59
C ASN A 189 0.07 21.88 8.28
N ILE A 190 1.35 21.53 8.27
CA ILE A 190 1.89 20.42 9.06
C ILE A 190 2.07 20.94 10.50
N ILE A 191 1.39 20.32 11.46
CA ILE A 191 1.36 20.79 12.85
C ILE A 191 2.22 19.94 13.79
N GLY A 192 2.62 18.74 13.38
CA GLY A 192 3.41 17.86 14.22
C GLY A 192 3.68 16.52 13.58
N ILE A 193 4.51 15.74 14.26
CA ILE A 193 4.83 14.37 13.87
C ILE A 193 4.86 13.49 15.11
N GLU A 194 4.28 12.30 14.98
CA GLU A 194 4.11 11.36 16.08
C GLU A 194 4.61 9.99 15.65
N THR A 195 5.45 9.37 16.49
CA THR A 195 5.91 8.00 16.26
C THR A 195 4.98 7.05 17.01
N ARG A 196 4.15 6.31 16.28
CA ARG A 196 3.20 5.35 16.85
C ARG A 196 3.81 3.95 16.86
N PRO A 197 3.99 3.32 18.04
CA PRO A 197 4.39 1.92 18.11
C PRO A 197 3.23 1.05 17.59
N ARG A 198 3.51 0.23 16.57
CA ARG A 198 2.50 -0.69 16.02
C ARG A 198 2.55 -2.02 16.77
N LEU A 199 1.73 -2.14 17.81
CA LEU A 199 1.49 -3.43 18.47
C LEU A 199 0.57 -4.30 17.63
N VAL A 200 1.04 -5.47 17.19
CA VAL A 200 0.18 -6.49 16.59
C VAL A 200 -0.05 -7.61 17.58
N ARG A 201 -1.32 -7.82 17.90
CA ARG A 201 -1.79 -8.90 18.75
C ARG A 201 -2.20 -10.08 17.87
N PHE A 202 -1.64 -11.23 18.15
CA PHE A 202 -1.98 -12.49 17.50
C PHE A 202 -2.32 -13.53 18.59
N PRO A 203 -3.02 -14.62 18.24
CA PRO A 203 -3.30 -15.67 19.22
C PRO A 203 -1.99 -16.18 19.83
N GLY A 204 -1.79 -15.95 21.14
CA GLY A 204 -0.59 -16.39 21.87
C GLY A 204 0.51 -15.34 22.07
N GLY A 205 0.35 -14.08 21.64
CA GLY A 205 1.35 -13.05 21.94
C GLY A 205 1.10 -11.67 21.35
N THR A 206 1.99 -10.75 21.71
CA THR A 206 2.08 -9.39 21.17
C THR A 206 3.47 -9.21 20.57
N THR A 207 3.54 -8.74 19.33
CA THR A 207 4.81 -8.34 18.70
C THR A 207 4.79 -6.85 18.43
N LEU A 208 5.96 -6.22 18.57
CA LEU A 208 6.20 -4.84 18.18
C LEU A 208 6.68 -4.84 16.73
N LEU A 209 5.85 -4.29 15.84
CA LEU A 209 6.27 -4.00 14.48
C LEU A 209 7.05 -2.68 14.43
N PRO A 210 7.81 -2.43 13.35
CA PRO A 210 8.46 -1.15 13.12
C PRO A 210 7.46 0.00 13.31
N SER A 211 7.87 1.03 14.04
CA SER A 211 7.04 2.18 14.34
C SER A 211 6.54 2.85 13.07
N GLU A 212 5.28 3.26 13.09
CA GLU A 212 4.68 4.07 12.05
C GLU A 212 4.84 5.55 12.44
N VAL A 213 5.19 6.38 11.48
CA VAL A 213 5.33 7.82 11.71
C VAL A 213 4.10 8.52 11.14
N PHE A 214 3.33 9.18 11.99
CA PHE A 214 2.14 9.93 11.63
C PHE A 214 2.46 11.42 11.53
N VAL A 215 2.21 12.01 10.36
CA VAL A 215 2.36 13.44 10.11
C VAL A 215 1.00 14.10 10.25
N HIS A 216 0.86 14.96 11.26
CA HIS A 216 -0.36 15.68 11.55
C HIS A 216 -0.51 16.92 10.67
N THR A 217 -1.69 17.09 10.11
CA THR A 217 -2.05 18.18 9.20
C THR A 217 -3.32 18.88 9.63
N ARG A 218 -3.40 20.17 9.34
CA ARG A 218 -4.55 20.99 9.70
C ARG A 218 -4.84 22.00 8.59
N ALA A 219 -6.12 22.26 8.34
CA ALA A 219 -6.53 23.34 7.46
C ALA A 219 -6.23 24.72 8.09
N ALA A 220 -5.82 25.68 7.26
CA ALA A 220 -5.61 27.06 7.67
C ALA A 220 -6.93 27.64 8.23
N GLY A 221 -6.92 28.04 9.51
CA GLY A 221 -8.08 28.62 10.20
C GLY A 221 -8.76 27.72 11.24
N GLU A 222 -8.40 26.44 11.33
CA GLU A 222 -8.88 25.59 12.43
C GLU A 222 -8.10 25.86 13.73
N PRO A 223 -8.74 25.82 14.92
CA PRO A 223 -8.04 26.04 16.18
C PRO A 223 -6.90 25.05 16.38
N LEU A 224 -5.80 25.50 17.01
CA LEU A 224 -4.75 24.60 17.50
C LEU A 224 -5.34 23.82 18.68
N VAL A 225 -5.86 22.62 18.41
CA VAL A 225 -6.18 21.68 19.49
C VAL A 225 -4.87 20.99 19.83
N ALA A 226 -4.21 21.48 20.88
CA ALA A 226 -3.07 20.77 21.45
C ALA A 226 -3.59 19.45 22.01
N GLU A 227 -3.23 18.34 21.37
CA GLU A 227 -3.47 17.02 21.94
C GLU A 227 -2.55 16.90 23.16
N VAL A 228 -3.14 17.04 24.36
CA VAL A 228 -2.44 16.80 25.61
C VAL A 228 -2.14 15.32 25.66
N ILE A 229 -0.91 14.95 25.29
CA ILE A 229 -0.39 13.60 25.50
C ILE A 229 -0.34 13.41 27.02
N GLY A 230 -1.36 12.75 27.56
CA GLY A 230 -1.40 12.37 28.97
C GLY A 230 -0.22 11.46 29.31
N PRO A 231 0.24 11.48 30.58
CA PRO A 231 1.40 10.72 31.05
C PRO A 231 1.23 9.21 30.91
#